data_AF-A0A8I1LXV9-F1
#
_entry.id   AF-A0A8I1LXV9-F1
#
_cell.length_a   1.000
_cell.length_b   1.000
_cell.length_c   1.000
_cell.angle_alpha   90.00
_cell.angle_beta   90.00
_cell.angle_gamma   90.00
#
_symmetry.space_group_name_H-M   'P 1'
#
loop_
_entity.id
_entity.type
_entity.pdbx_description
1 polymer ?
#
loop_
_entity_poly.entity_id
_entity_poly.type
_entity_poly.pdbx_seq_one_letter_code
_entity_poly.pdbx_strand_id
1 'polypeptide(L)'
;MGKKSAEKTELVIVTGLSGAGKSRAVDALEDIGFFCVDNMPPKLIPTFVKLIFNSNEKRDRVAIVADIRLGDSFSDIFGVLDELKEDEINYKILFIDADNDVIMRRYQETRRKHPLADEFNTPSILEAIQKEREILLPARLQADYIVDTSNVTSSQFKERIAKLFLDNASSSLKIYSISFGFKYGIPKEADLVFDVRCLPNPFYIPELKEHTGLETPVRDFVMKFDQSKALEKKLFDLLDFLLPLYRTEGKSQLTIAVGCTGGKHRSVVFAEAINKHLLENGANSSVFHRDIKR
;
A
#
# COMPACT_ATOMS: atom_id res chain seq x y z
N MET A 1 6.90 37.65 11.87
CA MET A 1 5.58 36.97 11.82
C MET A 1 5.65 35.84 10.80
N GLY A 2 5.52 34.59 11.27
CA GLY A 2 5.09 33.42 10.51
C GLY A 2 6.02 32.85 9.43
N LYS A 3 7.11 32.17 9.81
CA LYS A 3 7.69 31.11 8.96
C LYS A 3 6.64 30.00 8.83
N LYS A 4 5.96 29.89 7.69
CA LYS A 4 5.13 28.73 7.36
C LYS A 4 6.04 27.51 7.25
N SER A 5 5.74 26.45 8.00
CA SER A 5 6.39 25.15 7.84
C SER A 5 6.19 24.67 6.41
N ALA A 6 7.27 24.47 5.66
CA ALA A 6 7.22 23.72 4.41
C ALA A 6 6.70 22.31 4.77
N GLU A 7 5.48 21.97 4.32
CA GLU A 7 5.00 20.59 4.35
C GLU A 7 6.03 19.75 3.58
N LYS A 8 6.62 18.77 4.27
CA LYS A 8 7.86 18.12 3.88
C LYS A 8 7.55 17.06 2.81
N THR A 9 7.61 17.43 1.54
CA THR A 9 7.49 16.49 0.42
C THR A 9 8.55 15.40 0.54
N GLU A 10 8.13 14.13 0.59
CA GLU A 10 9.04 12.99 0.64
C GLU A 10 9.41 12.56 -0.79
N LEU A 11 10.66 12.81 -1.17
CA LEU A 11 11.22 12.38 -2.45
C LEU A 11 12.04 11.11 -2.28
N VAL A 12 11.75 10.08 -3.07
CA VAL A 12 12.47 8.81 -3.06
C VAL A 12 13.05 8.54 -4.45
N ILE A 13 14.37 8.36 -4.54
CA ILE A 13 15.05 7.93 -5.76
C ILE A 13 15.20 6.41 -5.70
N VAL A 14 14.54 5.71 -6.63
CA VAL A 14 14.59 4.25 -6.73
C VAL A 14 15.61 3.85 -7.78
N THR A 15 16.58 3.03 -7.39
CA THR A 15 17.60 2.49 -8.30
C THR A 15 18.01 1.07 -7.88
N GLY A 16 18.95 0.46 -8.59
CA GLY A 16 19.43 -0.89 -8.28
C GLY A 16 19.72 -1.73 -9.52
N LEU A 17 20.10 -2.99 -9.30
CA LEU A 17 20.48 -3.91 -10.38
C LEU A 17 19.32 -4.24 -11.30
N SER A 18 19.64 -4.57 -12.55
CA SER A 18 18.64 -5.02 -13.51
C SER A 18 18.18 -6.44 -13.19
N GLY A 19 16.88 -6.68 -13.23
CA GLY A 19 16.28 -7.93 -12.74
C GLY A 19 16.18 -8.04 -11.21
N ALA A 20 16.66 -7.06 -10.43
CA ALA A 20 16.51 -7.05 -8.97
C ALA A 20 15.08 -6.70 -8.50
N GLY A 21 14.22 -6.17 -9.38
CA GLY A 21 12.82 -5.91 -9.04
C GLY A 21 12.44 -4.44 -8.86
N LYS A 22 13.17 -3.51 -9.47
CA LYS A 22 12.86 -2.06 -9.47
C LYS A 22 11.39 -1.76 -9.83
N SER A 23 10.86 -2.34 -10.91
CA SER A 23 9.46 -2.15 -11.29
C SER A 23 8.48 -2.65 -10.22
N ARG A 24 8.84 -3.71 -9.47
CA ARG A 24 8.01 -4.17 -8.34
C ARG A 24 8.09 -3.22 -7.15
N ALA A 25 9.20 -2.52 -6.97
CA ALA A 25 9.36 -1.51 -5.93
C ALA A 25 8.45 -0.31 -6.24
N VAL A 26 8.37 0.07 -7.52
CA VAL A 26 7.44 1.10 -8.01
C VAL A 26 6.00 0.71 -7.72
N ASP A 27 5.58 -0.50 -8.13
CA ASP A 27 4.23 -1.00 -7.85
C ASP A 27 3.90 -0.89 -6.34
N ALA A 28 4.87 -1.26 -5.48
CA ALA A 28 4.70 -1.21 -4.02
C ALA A 28 4.62 0.23 -3.46
N LEU A 29 5.37 1.16 -4.04
CA LEU A 29 5.36 2.58 -3.65
C LEU A 29 4.05 3.24 -4.10
N GLU A 30 3.54 2.92 -5.28
CA GLU A 30 2.22 3.37 -5.73
C GLU A 30 1.10 2.88 -4.81
N ASP A 31 1.13 1.60 -4.40
CA ASP A 31 0.17 0.99 -3.49
C ASP A 31 0.07 1.76 -2.14
N ILE A 32 1.17 2.34 -1.66
CA ILE A 32 1.20 3.12 -0.42
C ILE A 32 1.04 4.64 -0.65
N GLY A 33 0.80 5.07 -1.88
CA GLY A 33 0.41 6.43 -2.26
C GLY A 33 1.56 7.37 -2.65
N PHE A 34 2.67 6.85 -3.18
CA PHE A 34 3.67 7.66 -3.89
C PHE A 34 3.21 7.94 -5.31
N PHE A 35 3.50 9.13 -5.81
CA PHE A 35 3.47 9.41 -7.25
C PHE A 35 4.76 8.91 -7.89
N CYS A 36 4.67 7.82 -8.65
CA CYS A 36 5.83 7.19 -9.26
C CYS A 36 6.08 7.65 -10.70
N VAL A 37 7.34 7.90 -11.04
CA VAL A 37 7.80 8.15 -12.41
C VAL A 37 8.89 7.14 -12.75
N ASP A 38 8.65 6.32 -13.77
CA ASP A 38 9.61 5.32 -14.23
C ASP A 38 10.52 5.87 -15.34
N ASN A 39 11.75 5.36 -15.40
CA ASN A 39 12.73 5.60 -16.46
C ASN A 39 13.04 7.09 -16.73
N MET A 40 13.13 7.91 -15.67
CA MET A 40 13.43 9.33 -15.82
C MET A 40 14.92 9.55 -16.06
N PRO A 41 15.31 10.29 -17.13
CA PRO A 41 16.70 10.67 -17.34
C PRO A 41 17.23 11.49 -16.15
N PRO A 42 18.42 11.17 -15.60
CA PRO A 42 19.00 11.88 -14.45
C PRO A 42 18.96 13.40 -14.57
N LYS A 43 19.34 13.93 -15.75
CA LYS A 43 19.40 15.38 -16.04
C LYS A 43 18.05 16.09 -15.93
N LEU A 44 16.92 15.37 -15.99
CA LEU A 44 15.58 15.94 -15.89
C LEU A 44 15.01 15.90 -14.47
N ILE A 45 15.64 15.16 -13.55
CA ILE A 45 15.16 15.01 -12.18
C ILE A 45 15.05 16.37 -11.47
N PRO A 46 16.06 17.27 -11.48
CA PRO A 46 15.97 18.55 -10.77
C PRO A 46 14.81 19.41 -11.29
N THR A 47 14.67 19.52 -12.61
CA THR A 47 13.59 20.28 -13.25
C THR A 47 12.21 19.72 -12.88
N PHE A 48 12.07 18.40 -12.89
CA PHE A 48 10.81 17.74 -12.54
C PHE A 48 10.44 17.95 -11.07
N VAL A 49 11.41 17.80 -10.18
CA VAL A 49 11.23 18.05 -8.74
C VAL A 49 10.84 19.51 -8.51
N LYS A 50 11.55 20.48 -9.11
CA LYS A 50 11.21 21.91 -9.03
C LYS A 50 9.78 22.21 -9.49
N LEU A 51 9.29 21.54 -10.54
CA LEU A 51 7.91 21.69 -11.00
C LEU A 51 6.89 21.18 -9.99
N ILE A 52 7.11 20.02 -9.37
CA ILE A 52 6.21 19.47 -8.35
C ILE A 52 6.16 20.40 -7.13
N PHE A 53 7.33 20.81 -6.63
CA PHE A 53 7.44 21.67 -5.46
C PHE A 53 6.82 23.06 -5.67
N ASN A 54 6.79 23.57 -6.91
CA ASN A 54 6.15 24.84 -7.26
C ASN A 54 4.67 24.70 -7.66
N SER A 55 4.16 23.49 -7.83
CA SER A 55 2.77 23.27 -8.25
C SER A 55 1.80 23.40 -7.07
N ASN A 56 0.60 23.94 -7.34
CA ASN A 56 -0.50 23.95 -6.36
C ASN A 56 -1.14 22.55 -6.16
N GLU A 57 -0.75 21.55 -6.94
CA GLU A 57 -1.14 20.16 -6.73
C GLU A 57 -0.30 19.58 -5.59
N LYS A 58 -0.90 19.41 -4.41
CA LYS A 58 -0.26 18.79 -3.26
C LYS A 58 0.09 17.32 -3.54
N ARG A 59 1.29 17.08 -4.06
CA ARG A 59 1.89 15.74 -4.13
C ARG A 59 2.96 15.64 -3.06
N ASP A 60 2.54 15.13 -1.90
CA ASP A 60 3.38 15.10 -0.72
C ASP A 60 4.42 13.95 -0.75
N ARG A 61 4.28 12.98 -1.68
CA ARG A 61 5.16 11.81 -1.81
C ARG A 61 5.43 11.46 -3.27
N VAL A 62 6.70 11.46 -3.67
CA VAL A 62 7.14 11.26 -5.05
C VAL A 62 8.26 10.22 -5.09
N ALA A 63 8.14 9.25 -5.99
CA ALA A 63 9.18 8.26 -6.26
C ALA A 63 9.65 8.37 -7.72
N ILE A 64 10.96 8.48 -7.93
CA ILE A 64 11.55 8.57 -9.27
C ILE A 64 12.46 7.38 -9.46
N VAL A 65 12.16 6.53 -10.44
CA VAL A 65 13.06 5.48 -10.86
C VAL A 65 14.11 6.09 -11.77
N ALA A 66 15.33 6.14 -11.25
CA ALA A 66 16.48 6.55 -12.02
C ALA A 66 17.22 5.30 -12.49
N ASP A 67 17.18 5.09 -13.80
CA ASP A 67 18.15 4.21 -14.43
C ASP A 67 19.46 4.98 -14.60
N ILE A 68 20.37 4.80 -13.64
CA ILE A 68 21.64 5.54 -13.55
C ILE A 68 22.53 5.26 -14.79
N ARG A 69 22.17 4.27 -15.61
CA ARG A 69 22.87 3.91 -16.86
C ARG A 69 22.57 4.85 -18.03
N LEU A 70 21.46 5.60 -18.01
CA LEU A 70 21.02 6.42 -19.15
C LEU A 70 21.63 7.84 -19.17
N GLY A 71 22.66 8.11 -18.35
CA GLY A 71 23.46 9.34 -18.44
C GLY A 71 24.65 9.14 -19.39
N ASP A 72 25.08 10.22 -20.07
CA ASP A 72 26.33 10.21 -20.86
C ASP A 72 27.56 9.88 -19.99
N SER A 73 27.44 10.01 -18.66
CA SER A 73 28.34 9.43 -17.65
C SER A 73 27.64 9.21 -16.31
N PHE A 74 28.09 8.18 -15.56
CA PHE A 74 27.64 7.87 -14.20
C PHE A 74 27.84 9.02 -13.18
N SER A 75 28.71 9.98 -13.50
CA SER A 75 28.91 11.23 -12.76
C SER A 75 27.67 12.13 -12.75
N ASP A 76 26.80 12.01 -13.74
CA ASP A 76 25.68 12.93 -13.94
C ASP A 76 24.59 12.76 -12.86
N ILE A 77 24.37 11.54 -12.35
CA ILE A 77 23.39 11.32 -11.27
C ILE A 77 23.86 11.98 -9.96
N PHE A 78 25.15 11.89 -9.63
CA PHE A 78 25.66 12.43 -8.37
C PHE A 78 25.68 13.95 -8.41
N GLY A 79 26.04 14.55 -9.55
CA GLY A 79 25.89 16.00 -9.74
C GLY A 79 24.44 16.46 -9.59
N VAL A 80 23.49 15.69 -10.12
CA VAL A 80 22.04 15.95 -9.94
C VAL A 80 21.61 15.81 -8.47
N LEU A 81 22.10 14.79 -7.77
CA LEU A 81 21.80 14.56 -6.36
C LEU A 81 22.42 15.62 -5.44
N ASP A 82 23.54 16.21 -5.84
CA ASP A 82 24.16 17.34 -5.14
C ASP A 82 23.44 18.66 -5.44
N GLU A 83 22.97 18.89 -6.68
CA GLU A 83 22.09 20.03 -7.00
C GLU A 83 20.81 20.00 -6.14
N LEU A 84 20.20 18.83 -5.97
CA LEU A 84 19.03 18.68 -5.10
C LEU A 84 19.33 19.00 -3.62
N LYS A 85 20.55 18.69 -3.14
CA LYS A 85 20.98 19.06 -1.78
C LYS A 85 21.19 20.57 -1.66
N GLU A 86 21.80 21.20 -2.67
CA GLU A 86 22.00 22.66 -2.71
C GLU A 86 20.67 23.42 -2.70
N ASP A 87 19.65 22.87 -3.35
CA ASP A 87 18.28 23.40 -3.34
C ASP A 87 17.50 23.10 -2.04
N GLU A 88 18.16 22.58 -1.00
CA GLU A 88 17.57 22.16 0.29
C GLU A 88 16.44 21.12 0.17
N ILE A 89 16.43 20.34 -0.91
CA ILE A 89 15.43 19.31 -1.15
C ILE A 89 15.87 18.00 -0.48
N ASN A 90 15.10 17.57 0.53
CA ASN A 90 15.33 16.29 1.17
C ASN A 90 14.91 15.15 0.24
N TYR A 91 15.80 14.20 0.01
CA TYR A 91 15.51 12.95 -0.69
C TYR A 91 16.07 11.76 0.07
N LYS A 92 15.56 10.57 -0.27
CA LYS A 92 16.12 9.28 0.15
C LYS A 92 16.39 8.40 -1.07
N ILE A 93 17.44 7.60 -1.01
CA ILE A 93 17.81 6.64 -2.06
C ILE A 93 17.41 5.22 -1.62
N LEU A 94 16.57 4.58 -2.43
CA LEU A 94 16.18 3.18 -2.30
C LEU A 94 16.93 2.35 -3.35
N PHE A 95 17.87 1.52 -2.90
CA PHE A 95 18.64 0.62 -3.75
C PHE A 95 18.10 -0.81 -3.67
N ILE A 96 17.67 -1.35 -4.81
CA ILE A 96 17.16 -2.73 -4.93
C ILE A 96 18.28 -3.65 -5.43
N ASP A 97 18.55 -4.71 -4.67
CA ASP A 97 19.61 -5.67 -4.96
C ASP A 97 19.09 -7.11 -5.02
N ALA A 98 19.88 -7.99 -5.61
CA ALA A 98 19.72 -9.43 -5.57
C ALA A 98 21.05 -10.12 -5.88
N ASP A 99 21.19 -11.35 -5.42
CA ASP A 99 22.31 -12.22 -5.76
C ASP A 99 22.37 -12.48 -7.26
N ASN A 100 23.60 -12.62 -7.77
CA ASN A 100 23.84 -12.77 -9.20
C ASN A 100 23.10 -13.98 -9.78
N ASP A 101 23.08 -15.10 -9.05
CA ASP A 101 22.40 -16.32 -9.47
C ASP A 101 20.88 -16.15 -9.56
N VAL A 102 20.31 -15.35 -8.65
CA VAL A 102 18.87 -15.03 -8.65
C VAL A 102 18.52 -14.14 -9.84
N ILE A 103 19.32 -13.10 -10.11
CA ILE A 103 19.12 -12.22 -11.27
C ILE A 103 19.23 -13.04 -12.57
N MET A 104 20.25 -13.89 -12.68
CA MET A 104 20.46 -14.76 -13.84
C MET A 104 19.24 -15.66 -14.08
N ARG A 105 18.73 -16.32 -13.03
CA ARG A 105 17.53 -17.15 -13.11
C ARG A 105 16.30 -16.35 -13.58
N ARG A 106 16.07 -15.14 -13.06
CA ARG A 106 14.96 -14.27 -13.48
C ARG A 106 15.05 -13.89 -14.96
N TYR A 107 16.25 -13.63 -15.48
CA TYR A 107 16.46 -13.37 -16.91
C TYR A 107 16.18 -14.61 -17.78
N GLN A 108 16.58 -15.80 -17.32
CA GLN A 108 16.28 -17.07 -18.01
C GLN A 108 14.77 -17.34 -18.06
N GLU A 109 14.07 -17.11 -16.94
CA GLU A 109 12.61 -17.30 -16.84
C GLU A 109 11.83 -16.32 -17.72
N THR A 110 12.22 -15.04 -17.73
CA THR A 110 11.53 -14.00 -18.51
C THR A 110 11.96 -13.94 -19.98
N ARG A 111 13.03 -14.65 -20.35
CA ARG A 111 13.67 -14.61 -21.68
C ARG A 111 14.01 -13.20 -22.18
N ARG A 112 14.15 -12.24 -21.26
CA ARG A 112 14.55 -10.86 -21.60
C ARG A 112 16.06 -10.81 -21.79
N LYS A 113 16.53 -9.90 -22.64
CA LYS A 113 17.96 -9.58 -22.72
C LYS A 113 18.37 -8.70 -21.55
N HIS A 114 19.58 -8.89 -21.06
CA HIS A 114 20.17 -7.95 -20.11
C HIS A 114 20.49 -6.64 -20.85
N PRO A 115 20.09 -5.45 -20.36
CA PRO A 115 20.26 -4.19 -21.09
C PRO A 115 21.72 -3.90 -21.48
N LEU A 116 22.66 -4.29 -20.62
CA LEU A 116 24.09 -4.08 -20.83
C LEU A 116 24.82 -5.20 -21.59
N ALA A 117 24.13 -6.28 -21.99
CA ALA A 117 24.77 -7.38 -22.73
C ALA A 117 25.25 -6.91 -24.12
N ASP A 118 24.43 -6.10 -24.80
CA ASP A 118 24.75 -5.55 -26.11
C ASP A 118 25.80 -4.42 -26.00
N GLU A 119 25.77 -3.62 -24.92
CA GLU A 119 26.71 -2.51 -24.69
C GLU A 119 28.13 -2.98 -24.33
N PHE A 120 28.25 -4.03 -23.51
CA PHE A 120 29.56 -4.61 -23.17
C PHE A 120 30.05 -5.68 -24.14
N ASN A 121 29.29 -5.95 -25.20
CA ASN A 121 29.58 -6.98 -26.20
C ASN A 121 29.97 -8.33 -25.57
N THR A 122 29.26 -8.73 -24.50
CA THR A 122 29.51 -10.00 -23.80
C THR A 122 28.32 -10.95 -23.97
N PRO A 123 28.57 -12.24 -24.33
CA PRO A 123 27.52 -13.25 -24.32
C PRO A 123 27.16 -13.71 -22.91
N SER A 124 27.92 -13.32 -21.88
CA SER A 124 27.75 -13.77 -20.50
C SER A 124 26.87 -12.80 -19.70
N ILE A 125 25.67 -13.26 -19.33
CA ILE A 125 24.77 -12.53 -18.42
C ILE A 125 25.47 -12.26 -17.08
N LEU A 126 26.27 -13.20 -16.58
CA LEU A 126 26.98 -13.06 -15.31
C LEU A 126 28.00 -11.92 -15.35
N GLU A 127 28.78 -11.80 -16.43
CA GLU A 127 29.73 -10.69 -16.60
C GLU A 127 29.01 -9.34 -16.69
N ALA A 128 27.87 -9.29 -17.41
CA ALA A 128 27.07 -8.08 -17.50
C ALA A 128 26.52 -7.64 -16.12
N ILE A 129 26.07 -8.58 -15.29
CA ILE A 129 25.61 -8.30 -13.91
C ILE A 129 26.77 -7.81 -13.04
N GLN A 130 27.95 -8.42 -13.14
CA GLN A 130 29.13 -8.03 -12.36
C GLN A 130 29.57 -6.59 -12.71
N LYS A 131 29.67 -6.27 -14.00
CA LYS A 131 29.98 -4.90 -14.45
C LYS A 131 28.91 -3.91 -13.99
N GLU A 132 27.63 -4.26 -14.10
CA GLU A 132 26.54 -3.41 -13.61
C GLU A 132 26.69 -3.11 -12.10
N ARG A 133 27.10 -4.11 -11.31
CA ARG A 133 27.31 -3.96 -9.86
C ARG A 133 28.50 -3.06 -9.54
N GLU A 134 29.60 -3.17 -10.27
CA GLU A 134 30.76 -2.26 -10.12
C GLU A 134 30.36 -0.82 -10.41
N ILE A 135 29.63 -0.63 -11.51
CA ILE A 135 29.13 0.66 -11.95
C ILE A 135 28.16 1.27 -10.90
N LEU A 136 27.23 0.48 -10.36
CA LEU A 136 26.26 0.93 -9.35
C LEU A 136 26.80 0.99 -7.92
N LEU A 137 28.04 0.57 -7.67
CA LEU A 137 28.62 0.53 -6.32
C LEU A 137 28.56 1.88 -5.59
N PRO A 138 28.88 3.03 -6.22
CA PRO A 138 28.77 4.33 -5.55
C PRO A 138 27.33 4.65 -5.12
N ALA A 139 26.33 4.31 -5.95
CA ALA A 139 24.93 4.56 -5.65
C ALA A 139 24.44 3.67 -4.50
N ARG A 140 24.93 2.42 -4.45
CA ARG A 140 24.69 1.51 -3.33
C ARG A 140 25.28 2.04 -2.02
N LEU A 141 26.51 2.57 -2.04
CA LEU A 141 27.19 3.08 -0.84
C LEU A 141 26.52 4.33 -0.27
N GLN A 142 25.84 5.12 -1.10
CA GLN A 142 25.10 6.31 -0.68
C GLN A 142 23.62 6.03 -0.43
N ALA A 143 23.16 4.78 -0.56
CA ALA A 143 21.76 4.45 -0.40
C ALA A 143 21.31 4.54 1.06
N ASP A 144 20.21 5.25 1.32
CA ASP A 144 19.55 5.27 2.63
C ASP A 144 18.92 3.92 2.96
N TYR A 145 18.39 3.24 1.95
CA TYR A 145 17.78 1.92 2.09
C TYR A 145 18.32 0.96 1.04
N ILE A 146 18.71 -0.23 1.48
CA ILE A 146 19.09 -1.34 0.61
C ILE A 146 18.11 -2.49 0.84
N VAL A 147 17.43 -2.92 -0.22
CA VAL A 147 16.50 -4.05 -0.18
C VAL A 147 17.02 -5.18 -1.06
N ASP A 148 17.45 -6.24 -0.40
CA ASP A 148 17.81 -7.50 -1.03
C ASP A 148 16.56 -8.33 -1.33
N THR A 149 16.40 -8.70 -2.60
CA THR A 149 15.26 -9.47 -3.12
C THR A 149 15.58 -10.94 -3.39
N SER A 150 16.75 -11.44 -2.98
CA SER A 150 17.23 -12.79 -3.33
C SER A 150 16.32 -13.90 -2.82
N ASN A 151 15.84 -13.78 -1.57
CA ASN A 151 15.10 -14.82 -0.86
C ASN A 151 13.71 -14.36 -0.40
N VAL A 152 13.09 -13.45 -1.15
CA VAL A 152 11.77 -12.91 -0.80
C VAL A 152 10.77 -13.15 -1.93
N THR A 153 9.54 -13.44 -1.55
CA THR A 153 8.42 -13.47 -2.50
C THR A 153 8.01 -12.06 -2.89
N SER A 154 7.27 -11.91 -3.98
CA SER A 154 6.72 -10.62 -4.41
C SER A 154 5.89 -9.94 -3.32
N SER A 155 5.14 -10.71 -2.52
CA SER A 155 4.32 -10.15 -1.43
C SER A 155 5.18 -9.64 -0.27
N GLN A 156 6.15 -10.44 0.17
CA GLN A 156 7.10 -10.06 1.22
C GLN A 156 7.93 -8.83 0.81
N PHE A 157 8.28 -8.73 -0.48
CA PHE A 157 8.97 -7.57 -1.02
C PHE A 157 8.10 -6.31 -0.92
N LYS A 158 6.83 -6.37 -1.35
CA LYS A 158 5.89 -5.25 -1.20
C LYS A 158 5.74 -4.81 0.25
N GLU A 159 5.58 -5.75 1.18
CA GLU A 159 5.47 -5.47 2.61
C GLU A 159 6.75 -4.79 3.14
N ARG A 160 7.93 -5.27 2.71
CA ARG A 160 9.21 -4.69 3.11
C ARG A 160 9.38 -3.26 2.62
N ILE A 161 8.97 -2.95 1.38
CA ILE A 161 8.94 -1.58 0.86
C ILE A 161 7.97 -0.72 1.67
N ALA A 162 6.76 -1.20 1.90
CA ALA A 162 5.75 -0.48 2.68
C ALA A 162 6.27 -0.12 4.10
N LYS A 163 6.95 -1.05 4.78
CA LYS A 163 7.53 -0.82 6.11
C LYS A 163 8.63 0.25 6.16
N LEU A 164 9.34 0.49 5.06
CA LEU A 164 10.41 1.50 5.02
C LEU A 164 9.88 2.93 4.95
N PHE A 165 8.71 3.11 4.32
CA PHE A 165 8.14 4.43 4.01
C PHE A 165 6.80 4.72 4.71
N LEU A 166 6.29 3.75 5.47
CA LEU A 166 5.16 3.96 6.38
C LEU A 166 5.69 3.90 7.81
N ASP A 167 5.71 5.05 8.50
CA ASP A 167 6.03 5.16 9.95
C ASP A 167 5.14 4.23 10.80
N ASN A 168 3.99 3.83 10.26
CA ASN A 168 3.08 2.85 10.81
C ASN A 168 2.74 1.80 9.75
N ALA A 169 3.32 0.60 9.82
CA ALA A 169 2.92 -0.56 9.01
C ALA A 169 1.42 -0.93 9.14
N SER A 170 0.67 -0.27 10.04
CA SER A 170 -0.78 -0.39 10.16
C SER A 170 -1.57 0.30 9.03
N SER A 171 -0.97 1.21 8.25
CA SER A 171 -1.67 2.01 7.24
C SER A 171 -1.70 1.42 5.83
N SER A 172 -0.98 0.32 5.56
CA SER A 172 -0.97 -0.31 4.23
C SER A 172 -2.24 -1.11 3.92
N LEU A 173 -2.91 -1.64 4.94
CA LEU A 173 -4.16 -2.39 4.79
C LEU A 173 -5.36 -1.46 4.92
N LYS A 174 -6.07 -1.22 3.81
CA LYS A 174 -7.34 -0.51 3.80
C LYS A 174 -8.50 -1.47 4.05
N ILE A 175 -9.32 -1.17 5.05
CA ILE A 175 -10.42 -2.04 5.47
C ILE A 175 -11.76 -1.41 5.09
N TYR A 176 -12.64 -2.22 4.50
CA TYR A 176 -14.00 -1.83 4.15
C TYR A 176 -15.02 -2.67 4.91
N SER A 177 -15.77 -2.06 5.80
CA SER A 177 -16.90 -2.69 6.49
C SER A 177 -18.18 -2.47 5.68
N ILE A 178 -18.82 -3.53 5.20
CA ILE A 178 -20.01 -3.44 4.35
C ILE A 178 -21.21 -4.10 5.03
N SER A 179 -22.30 -3.37 5.24
CA SER A 179 -23.58 -4.01 5.61
C SER A 179 -24.40 -4.36 4.38
N PHE A 180 -24.98 -5.57 4.35
CA PHE A 180 -25.82 -6.02 3.25
C PHE A 180 -27.02 -6.87 3.71
N GLY A 181 -27.96 -7.10 2.78
CA GLY A 181 -29.10 -7.99 2.93
C GLY A 181 -28.91 -9.28 2.14
N PHE A 182 -28.99 -10.44 2.80
CA PHE A 182 -28.90 -11.76 2.15
C PHE A 182 -29.94 -11.95 1.04
N LYS A 183 -31.13 -11.32 1.16
CA LYS A 183 -32.16 -11.37 0.11
C LYS A 183 -31.71 -10.71 -1.20
N TYR A 184 -30.66 -9.90 -1.18
CA TYR A 184 -30.07 -9.24 -2.34
C TYR A 184 -28.73 -9.87 -2.77
N GLY A 185 -28.33 -11.00 -2.16
CA GLY A 185 -27.07 -11.70 -2.45
C GLY A 185 -25.86 -11.16 -1.68
N ILE A 186 -24.80 -11.96 -1.56
CA ILE A 186 -23.56 -11.58 -0.88
C ILE A 186 -22.77 -10.60 -1.78
N PRO A 187 -22.14 -9.53 -1.26
CA PRO A 187 -21.25 -8.67 -2.04
C PRO A 187 -20.12 -9.49 -2.66
N LYS A 188 -19.81 -9.26 -3.94
CA LYS A 188 -18.80 -10.06 -4.67
C LYS A 188 -17.38 -9.77 -4.18
N GLU A 189 -17.20 -8.59 -3.62
CA GLU A 189 -15.94 -8.03 -3.15
C GLU A 189 -15.62 -8.44 -1.71
N ALA A 190 -16.51 -9.22 -1.05
CA ALA A 190 -16.36 -9.61 0.35
C ALA A 190 -15.29 -10.70 0.53
N ASP A 191 -14.32 -10.42 1.40
CA ASP A 191 -13.33 -11.40 1.84
C ASP A 191 -13.80 -12.19 3.05
N LEU A 192 -14.44 -11.49 4.00
CA LEU A 192 -15.07 -12.05 5.18
C LEU A 192 -16.56 -11.77 5.16
N VAL A 193 -17.38 -12.76 5.53
CA VAL A 193 -18.83 -12.62 5.60
C VAL A 193 -19.35 -13.10 6.94
N PHE A 194 -19.98 -12.21 7.70
CA PHE A 194 -20.59 -12.52 9.00
C PHE A 194 -22.11 -12.43 8.94
N ASP A 195 -22.79 -13.51 9.34
CA ASP A 195 -24.25 -13.57 9.39
C ASP A 195 -24.77 -13.19 10.79
N VAL A 196 -25.57 -12.13 10.87
CA VAL A 196 -26.18 -11.65 12.11
C VAL A 196 -27.71 -11.89 12.13
N ARG A 197 -28.24 -12.75 11.26
CA ARG A 197 -29.69 -13.07 11.22
C ARG A 197 -30.20 -13.80 12.46
N CYS A 198 -29.31 -14.41 13.23
CA CYS A 198 -29.63 -15.08 14.49
C CYS A 198 -30.04 -14.13 15.63
N LEU A 199 -29.76 -12.82 15.51
CA LEU A 199 -30.08 -11.83 16.55
C LEU A 199 -31.54 -11.37 16.50
N PRO A 200 -32.11 -10.85 17.61
CA PRO A 200 -33.46 -10.31 17.66
C PRO A 200 -33.72 -9.28 16.56
N ASN A 201 -34.84 -9.43 15.85
CA ASN A 201 -35.10 -8.68 14.63
C ASN A 201 -35.94 -7.42 14.91
N PRO A 202 -35.40 -6.20 14.69
CA PRO A 202 -36.14 -4.94 14.91
C PRO A 202 -37.32 -4.78 13.96
N PHE A 203 -37.33 -5.50 12.83
CA PHE A 203 -38.38 -5.42 11.81
C PHE A 203 -39.79 -5.76 12.35
N TYR A 204 -39.90 -6.57 13.40
CA TYR A 204 -41.19 -6.94 13.99
C TYR A 204 -41.74 -5.90 14.96
N ILE A 205 -41.00 -4.81 15.20
CA ILE A 205 -41.41 -3.71 16.06
C ILE A 205 -41.86 -2.56 15.13
N PRO A 206 -43.16 -2.23 15.09
CA PRO A 206 -43.70 -1.23 14.18
C PRO A 206 -42.93 0.10 14.24
N GLU A 207 -42.55 0.52 15.44
CA GLU A 207 -41.83 1.77 15.72
C GLU A 207 -40.37 1.75 15.24
N LEU A 208 -39.79 0.58 14.94
CA LEU A 208 -38.40 0.45 14.48
C LEU A 208 -38.28 0.01 13.03
N LYS A 209 -39.36 -0.50 12.44
CA LYS A 209 -39.37 -1.10 11.10
C LYS A 209 -38.90 -0.17 9.99
N GLU A 210 -39.29 1.11 10.07
CA GLU A 210 -38.94 2.11 9.06
C GLU A 210 -37.60 2.79 9.31
N HIS A 211 -37.04 2.65 10.51
CA HIS A 211 -35.74 3.19 10.89
C HIS A 211 -34.58 2.34 10.34
N THR A 212 -33.37 2.84 10.46
CA THR A 212 -32.15 2.15 10.04
C THR A 212 -31.20 1.91 11.21
N GLY A 213 -30.25 0.99 11.06
CA GLY A 213 -29.24 0.73 12.08
C GLY A 213 -28.28 1.90 12.36
N LEU A 214 -28.34 2.98 11.57
CA LEU A 214 -27.64 4.24 11.85
C LEU A 214 -28.31 5.04 12.97
N GLU A 215 -29.59 4.77 13.23
CA GLU A 215 -30.40 5.54 14.17
C GLU A 215 -30.36 4.91 15.56
N THR A 216 -30.22 5.75 16.58
CA THR A 216 -30.11 5.35 17.99
C THR A 216 -31.19 4.35 18.43
N PRO A 217 -32.49 4.51 18.10
CA PRO A 217 -33.51 3.56 18.54
C PRO A 217 -33.27 2.12 18.06
N VAL A 218 -32.81 1.94 16.82
CA VAL A 218 -32.51 0.61 16.27
C VAL A 218 -31.23 0.06 16.87
N ARG A 219 -30.19 0.90 17.00
CA ARG A 219 -28.92 0.51 17.62
C ARG A 219 -29.13 0.04 19.05
N ASP A 220 -29.83 0.82 19.86
CA ASP A 220 -30.10 0.52 21.27
C ASP A 220 -30.94 -0.76 21.37
N PHE A 221 -31.93 -0.94 20.49
CA PHE A 221 -32.68 -2.19 20.44
C PHE A 221 -31.80 -3.39 20.11
N VAL A 222 -30.91 -3.29 19.11
CA VAL A 222 -30.04 -4.42 18.72
C VAL A 222 -29.04 -4.73 19.84
N MET A 223 -28.47 -3.71 20.47
CA MET A 223 -27.39 -3.84 21.46
C MET A 223 -27.86 -4.06 22.90
N LYS A 224 -29.16 -3.95 23.20
CA LYS A 224 -29.67 -4.24 24.57
C LYS A 224 -29.55 -5.71 24.96
N PHE A 225 -29.50 -6.63 24.00
CA PHE A 225 -29.49 -8.06 24.26
C PHE A 225 -28.06 -8.58 24.51
N ASP A 226 -27.89 -9.44 25.52
CA ASP A 226 -26.58 -9.97 25.89
C ASP A 226 -25.94 -10.81 24.78
N GLN A 227 -26.74 -11.55 24.01
CA GLN A 227 -26.27 -12.29 22.85
C GLN A 227 -25.68 -11.40 21.75
N SER A 228 -26.19 -10.17 21.58
CA SER A 228 -25.64 -9.20 20.62
C SER A 228 -24.28 -8.71 21.09
N LYS A 229 -24.16 -8.32 22.37
CA LYS A 229 -22.90 -7.89 22.98
C LYS A 229 -21.84 -9.01 22.97
N ALA A 230 -22.26 -10.23 23.25
CA ALA A 230 -21.37 -11.40 23.22
C ALA A 230 -20.86 -11.71 21.81
N LEU A 231 -21.74 -11.59 20.79
CA LEU A 231 -21.33 -11.76 19.40
C LEU A 231 -20.38 -10.64 18.96
N GLU A 232 -20.68 -9.39 19.29
CA GLU A 232 -19.83 -8.23 19.01
C GLU A 232 -18.41 -8.45 19.55
N LYS A 233 -18.29 -8.80 20.84
CA LYS A 233 -16.98 -9.07 21.45
C LYS A 233 -16.22 -10.19 20.73
N LYS A 234 -16.90 -11.29 20.40
CA LYS A 234 -16.27 -12.41 19.67
C LYS A 234 -15.82 -12.02 18.26
N LEU A 235 -16.59 -11.18 17.58
CA LEU A 235 -16.22 -10.66 16.26
C LEU A 235 -14.99 -9.76 16.37
N PHE A 236 -14.93 -8.87 17.37
CA PHE A 236 -13.78 -8.02 17.59
C PHE A 236 -12.53 -8.83 17.91
N ASP A 237 -12.62 -9.78 18.85
CA ASP A 237 -11.52 -10.68 19.20
C ASP A 237 -10.99 -11.44 17.97
N LEU A 238 -11.90 -11.93 17.11
CA LEU A 238 -11.54 -12.62 15.87
C LEU A 238 -10.87 -11.68 14.86
N LEU A 239 -11.41 -10.48 14.66
CA LEU A 239 -10.85 -9.51 13.72
C LEU A 239 -9.47 -9.04 14.16
N ASP A 240 -9.29 -8.76 15.45
CA ASP A 240 -8.00 -8.37 16.02
C ASP A 240 -6.94 -9.47 15.84
N PHE A 241 -7.35 -10.74 15.90
CA PHE A 241 -6.48 -11.88 15.59
C PHE A 241 -6.15 -11.99 14.08
N LEU A 242 -7.13 -11.78 13.20
CA LEU A 242 -6.96 -11.96 11.76
C LEU A 242 -6.19 -10.82 11.08
N LEU A 243 -6.38 -9.57 11.53
CA LEU A 243 -5.82 -8.40 10.85
C LEU A 243 -4.29 -8.40 10.73
N PRO A 244 -3.51 -8.75 11.77
CA PRO A 244 -2.07 -8.91 11.62
C PRO A 244 -1.69 -9.96 10.59
N LEU A 245 -2.45 -11.06 10.50
CA LEU A 245 -2.18 -12.14 9.53
C LEU A 245 -2.41 -11.67 8.09
N TYR A 246 -3.49 -10.94 7.82
CA TYR A 246 -3.73 -10.33 6.50
C TYR A 246 -2.69 -9.29 6.12
N ARG A 247 -2.19 -8.52 7.10
CA ARG A 247 -1.08 -7.59 6.88
C ARG A 247 0.20 -8.33 6.48
N THR A 248 0.54 -9.41 7.19
CA THR A 248 1.72 -10.24 6.87
C THR A 248 1.56 -11.01 5.55
N GLU A 249 0.35 -11.39 5.17
CA GLU A 249 0.06 -11.93 3.84
C GLU A 249 0.36 -10.91 2.73
N GLY A 250 0.38 -9.62 3.05
CA GLY A 250 0.63 -8.51 2.12
C GLY A 250 -0.63 -8.02 1.42
N LYS A 251 -1.80 -8.24 2.01
CA LYS A 251 -3.08 -7.79 1.46
C LYS A 251 -3.18 -6.26 1.57
N SER A 252 -3.48 -5.58 0.47
CA SER A 252 -3.66 -4.12 0.43
C SER A 252 -5.07 -3.66 0.82
N GLN A 253 -6.06 -4.53 0.59
CA GLN A 253 -7.47 -4.24 0.88
C GLN A 253 -8.17 -5.45 1.51
N LEU A 254 -8.92 -5.24 2.58
CA LEU A 254 -9.78 -6.26 3.20
C LEU A 254 -11.23 -5.78 3.28
N THR A 255 -12.16 -6.54 2.73
CA THR A 255 -13.60 -6.25 2.79
C THR A 255 -14.30 -7.19 3.77
N ILE A 256 -14.85 -6.62 4.84
CA ILE A 256 -15.61 -7.31 5.87
C ILE A 256 -17.10 -7.04 5.66
N ALA A 257 -17.84 -8.05 5.20
CA ALA A 257 -19.27 -7.93 4.95
C ALA A 257 -20.10 -8.50 6.11
N VAL A 258 -21.07 -7.73 6.60
CA VAL A 258 -22.04 -8.14 7.62
C VAL A 258 -23.42 -8.24 7.00
N GLY A 259 -24.04 -9.41 7.11
CA GLY A 259 -25.32 -9.72 6.48
C GLY A 259 -26.46 -9.88 7.47
N CYS A 260 -27.59 -9.21 7.23
CA CYS A 260 -28.88 -9.60 7.81
C CYS A 260 -29.87 -9.90 6.68
N THR A 261 -31.14 -10.17 6.97
CA THR A 261 -32.09 -10.51 5.88
C THR A 261 -32.27 -9.36 4.89
N GLY A 262 -32.52 -8.15 5.38
CA GLY A 262 -32.88 -6.99 4.54
C GLY A 262 -31.79 -5.92 4.38
N GLY A 263 -30.69 -5.99 5.13
CA GLY A 263 -29.59 -5.02 5.02
C GLY A 263 -29.83 -3.65 5.64
N LYS A 264 -30.88 -3.47 6.45
CA LYS A 264 -31.32 -2.16 6.99
C LYS A 264 -31.03 -1.93 8.47
N HIS A 265 -31.10 -2.98 9.30
CA HIS A 265 -31.06 -2.86 10.76
C HIS A 265 -29.80 -3.51 11.38
N ARG A 266 -29.87 -4.81 11.71
CA ARG A 266 -28.82 -5.55 12.44
C ARG A 266 -27.46 -5.48 11.77
N SER A 267 -27.39 -5.70 10.45
CA SER A 267 -26.11 -5.65 9.74
C SER A 267 -25.49 -4.26 9.70
N VAL A 268 -26.32 -3.20 9.63
CA VAL A 268 -25.85 -1.81 9.68
C VAL A 268 -25.24 -1.53 11.04
N VAL A 269 -25.92 -1.90 12.14
CA VAL A 269 -25.41 -1.73 13.51
C VAL A 269 -24.05 -2.41 13.69
N PHE A 270 -23.91 -3.67 13.26
CA PHE A 270 -22.65 -4.40 13.41
C PHE A 270 -21.54 -3.89 12.48
N ALA A 271 -21.86 -3.44 11.25
CA ALA A 271 -20.85 -2.86 10.36
C ALA A 271 -20.29 -1.53 10.91
N GLU A 272 -21.14 -0.70 11.50
CA GLU A 272 -20.72 0.52 12.22
C GLU A 272 -19.86 0.19 13.44
N ALA A 273 -20.28 -0.78 14.24
CA ALA A 273 -19.55 -1.21 15.43
C ALA A 273 -18.14 -1.73 15.10
N ILE A 274 -18.03 -2.58 14.06
CA ILE A 274 -16.74 -3.06 13.54
C ILE A 274 -15.89 -1.88 13.08
N ASN A 275 -16.43 -0.99 12.24
CA ASN A 275 -15.67 0.14 11.73
C ASN A 275 -15.13 1.04 12.84
N LYS A 276 -15.96 1.29 13.87
CA LYS A 276 -15.56 2.07 15.05
C LYS A 276 -14.41 1.40 15.82
N HIS A 277 -14.53 0.11 16.13
CA HIS A 277 -13.48 -0.67 16.81
C HIS A 277 -12.15 -0.63 16.05
N LEU A 278 -12.20 -0.79 14.72
CA LEU A 278 -11.02 -0.74 13.86
C LEU A 278 -10.34 0.64 13.86
N LEU A 279 -11.13 1.73 13.80
CA LEU A 279 -10.60 3.09 13.87
C LEU A 279 -9.96 3.39 15.23
N GLU A 280 -10.59 2.96 16.33
CA GLU A 280 -10.06 3.12 17.70
C GLU A 280 -8.73 2.37 17.89
N ASN A 281 -8.54 1.25 17.17
CA ASN A 281 -7.28 0.48 17.14
C ASN A 281 -6.28 0.97 16.07
N GLY A 282 -6.50 2.14 15.48
CA GLY A 282 -5.57 2.77 14.54
C GLY A 282 -5.49 2.12 13.15
N ALA A 283 -6.51 1.35 12.76
CA ALA A 283 -6.60 0.80 11.41
C ALA A 283 -7.26 1.81 10.44
N ASN A 284 -6.88 1.74 9.17
CA ASN A 284 -7.49 2.54 8.10
C ASN A 284 -8.79 1.87 7.63
N SER A 285 -9.92 2.21 8.25
CA SER A 285 -11.24 1.59 7.99
C SER A 285 -12.25 2.58 7.44
N SER A 286 -13.15 2.11 6.59
CA SER A 286 -14.33 2.84 6.09
C SER A 286 -15.56 1.94 6.07
N VAL A 287 -16.75 2.51 6.24
CA VAL A 287 -18.02 1.76 6.30
C VAL A 287 -18.95 2.14 5.15
N PHE A 288 -19.64 1.15 4.59
CA PHE A 288 -20.59 1.30 3.49
C PHE A 288 -21.85 0.47 3.74
N HIS A 289 -23.03 1.01 3.40
CA HIS A 289 -24.29 0.29 3.54
C HIS A 289 -24.95 0.06 2.20
N ARG A 290 -24.75 -1.13 1.63
CA ARG A 290 -25.16 -1.44 0.26
C ARG A 290 -26.67 -1.36 0.04
N ASP A 291 -27.43 -1.85 1.02
CA ASP A 291 -28.87 -2.08 0.87
C ASP A 291 -29.74 -1.24 1.82
N ILE A 292 -29.16 -0.27 2.53
CA ILE A 292 -29.87 0.49 3.59
C ILE A 292 -31.08 1.29 3.09
N LYS A 293 -31.10 1.63 1.79
CA LYS A 293 -32.17 2.37 1.12
C LYS A 293 -33.06 1.48 0.23
N ARG A 294 -32.86 0.16 0.23
CA ARG A 294 -33.57 -0.79 -0.65
C ARG A 294 -34.75 -1.49 0.01
#